data_AF-A0A820JZN4-F1
#
_entry.id   AF-A0A820JZN4-F1
#
_cell.length_a   1.000
_cell.length_b   1.000
_cell.length_c   1.000
_cell.angle_alpha   90.00
_cell.angle_beta   90.00
_cell.angle_gamma   90.00
#
_symmetry.space_group_name_H-M   'P 1'
#
loop_
_entity.id
_entity.type
_entity.pdbx_description
1 polymer ?
#
loop_
_entity_poly.entity_id
_entity_poly.type
_entity_poly.pdbx_seq_one_letter_code
_entity_poly.pdbx_strand_id
1 'polypeptide(L)'
;RCNKKKLCLKHRCNELCCDRDIHVCEIVCGKPLNCGVHQCEELCHKGFCRKCPVNSYDELTCHCGQTILQPPIACGTQPPACNYKCNRTHTCDHPVYHSCHNESECPPCTHLVSKMCVGEHTLRNSVPCHLKEVLCGQPCGKPLPCGVHTCQRACHSGPCQLVDQKCTQRCTIKRRECGHPCNAICHGYEPCPVKTTCRETIKSRCPCGRLVKDIVCNAKSNESNEGRDDNDLTQSL
;
A
#
# COMPACT_ATOMS: atom_id res chain seq x y z
N ARG A 1 58.37 33.55 21.01
CA ARG A 1 57.71 32.45 20.25
C ARG A 1 56.92 33.07 19.10
N CYS A 2 57.11 32.58 17.87
CA CYS A 2 56.36 33.06 16.71
C CYS A 2 54.89 32.61 16.83
N ASN A 3 53.93 33.48 16.46
CA ASN A 3 52.49 33.20 16.51
C ASN A 3 51.80 33.29 15.13
N LYS A 4 52.57 33.41 14.03
CA LYS A 4 52.04 33.49 12.67
C LYS A 4 51.30 32.19 12.30
N LYS A 5 50.20 32.29 11.54
CA LYS A 5 49.47 31.12 11.02
C LYS A 5 50.34 30.38 10.00
N LYS A 6 50.39 29.06 10.11
CA LYS A 6 51.00 28.20 9.09
C LYS A 6 50.16 28.25 7.80
N LEU A 7 50.73 27.83 6.66
CA LEU A 7 50.06 27.81 5.34
C LEU A 7 48.74 27.02 5.33
N CYS A 8 48.56 26.07 6.25
CA CYS A 8 47.32 25.34 6.43
C CYS A 8 46.17 26.17 7.05
N LEU A 9 46.44 27.40 7.50
CA LEU A 9 45.53 28.36 8.14
C LEU A 9 44.85 27.91 9.44
N LYS A 10 44.96 26.62 9.81
CA LYS A 10 44.45 26.06 11.07
C LYS A 10 45.49 26.06 12.20
N HIS A 11 46.76 25.80 11.91
CA HIS A 11 47.81 25.70 12.92
C HIS A 11 48.65 26.98 13.00
N ARG A 12 49.17 27.29 14.19
CA ARG A 12 50.08 28.43 14.43
C ARG A 12 51.51 27.93 14.60
N CYS A 13 52.49 28.77 14.27
CA CYS A 13 53.88 28.52 14.65
C CYS A 13 53.99 28.55 16.19
N ASN A 14 54.95 27.81 16.75
CA ASN A 14 55.28 27.89 18.18
C ASN A 14 56.80 27.84 18.42
N GLU A 15 57.60 28.03 17.36
CA GLU A 15 59.06 28.04 17.46
C GLU A 15 59.55 29.30 18.18
N LEU A 16 60.59 29.16 19.00
CA LEU A 16 61.34 30.29 19.55
C LEU A 16 62.21 30.90 18.45
N CYS A 17 62.13 32.24 18.29
CA CYS A 17 62.92 33.00 17.31
C CYS A 17 62.77 32.56 15.84
N CYS A 18 61.54 32.32 15.37
CA CYS A 18 61.29 31.95 13.97
C CYS A 18 61.41 33.17 13.02
N ASP A 19 62.40 33.14 12.13
CA ASP A 19 62.68 34.18 11.11
C ASP A 19 62.12 33.84 9.71
N ARG A 20 61.46 32.68 9.56
CA ARG A 20 60.93 32.23 8.27
C ARG A 20 59.68 33.03 7.85
N ASP A 21 59.65 33.54 6.63
CA ASP A 21 58.43 34.14 6.04
C ASP A 21 57.35 33.10 5.75
N ILE A 22 57.76 31.87 5.39
CA ILE A 22 56.86 30.77 5.02
C ILE A 22 56.82 29.72 6.12
N HIS A 23 55.64 29.47 6.66
CA HIS A 23 55.41 28.50 7.73
C HIS A 23 54.65 27.28 7.21
N VAL A 24 55.36 26.22 6.81
CA VAL A 24 54.76 24.95 6.38
C VAL A 24 54.28 24.17 7.60
N CYS A 25 53.14 23.50 7.49
CA CYS A 25 52.63 22.64 8.54
C CYS A 25 53.02 21.18 8.26
N GLU A 26 53.95 20.65 9.04
CA GLU A 26 54.48 19.27 8.91
C GLU A 26 53.54 18.20 9.50
N ILE A 27 52.37 18.59 10.01
CA ILE A 27 51.36 17.66 10.52
C ILE A 27 50.67 17.01 9.33
N VAL A 28 50.54 15.68 9.32
CA VAL A 28 49.75 14.93 8.32
C VAL A 28 48.28 15.32 8.42
N CYS A 29 47.60 15.49 7.29
CA CYS A 29 46.21 15.94 7.28
C CYS A 29 45.26 14.95 7.97
N GLY A 30 45.41 13.64 7.74
CA GLY A 30 44.66 12.57 8.43
C GLY A 30 43.15 12.54 8.17
N LYS A 31 42.64 13.37 7.26
CA LYS A 31 41.21 13.42 6.92
C LYS A 31 40.83 12.26 6.01
N PRO A 32 39.63 11.67 6.15
CA PRO A 32 39.15 10.68 5.20
C PRO A 32 39.06 11.29 3.79
N LEU A 33 39.61 10.58 2.81
CA LEU A 33 39.53 10.94 1.40
C LEU A 33 38.11 10.69 0.86
N ASN A 34 37.86 11.14 -0.36
CA ASN A 34 36.58 10.98 -1.04
C ASN A 34 36.11 9.51 -1.19
N CYS A 35 37.02 8.55 -1.09
CA CYS A 35 36.70 7.12 -1.11
C CYS A 35 36.14 6.58 0.20
N GLY A 36 36.19 7.34 1.31
CA GLY A 36 35.67 6.94 2.62
C GLY A 36 36.49 5.88 3.37
N VAL A 37 37.42 5.19 2.71
CA VAL A 37 38.26 4.13 3.29
C VAL A 37 39.68 4.60 3.60
N HIS A 38 40.28 5.42 2.74
CA HIS A 38 41.66 5.89 2.89
C HIS A 38 41.74 7.28 3.54
N GLN A 39 42.84 7.54 4.24
CA GLN A 39 43.12 8.82 4.88
C GLN A 39 44.15 9.62 4.06
N CYS A 40 44.10 10.95 4.18
CA CYS A 40 45.03 11.85 3.52
C CYS A 40 46.39 11.82 4.21
N GLU A 41 47.40 11.25 3.53
CA GLU A 41 48.80 11.21 3.98
C GLU A 41 49.60 12.46 3.62
N GLU A 42 49.01 13.41 2.87
CA GLU A 42 49.66 14.67 2.57
C GLU A 42 49.80 15.55 3.82
N LEU A 43 50.83 16.40 3.80
CA LEU A 43 50.99 17.46 4.80
C LEU A 43 49.75 18.34 4.85
N CYS A 44 49.50 18.93 6.01
CA CYS A 44 48.32 19.75 6.25
C CYS A 44 48.23 20.86 5.21
N HIS A 45 47.24 20.75 4.34
CA HIS A 45 47.03 21.63 3.20
C HIS A 45 45.75 22.44 3.36
N LYS A 46 45.58 23.45 2.52
CA LYS A 46 44.37 24.28 2.45
C LYS A 46 43.37 23.65 1.47
N GLY A 47 42.08 23.61 1.84
CA GLY A 47 40.99 23.16 0.96
C GLY A 47 40.61 21.68 1.13
N PHE A 48 39.95 21.12 0.11
CA PHE A 48 39.56 19.71 0.06
C PHE A 48 40.77 18.82 -0.25
N CYS A 49 40.79 17.62 0.34
CA CYS A 49 41.83 16.64 0.02
C CYS A 49 41.72 16.21 -1.45
N ARG A 50 42.86 15.81 -2.03
CA ARG A 50 42.89 15.23 -3.39
C ARG A 50 42.03 13.97 -3.47
N LYS A 51 41.70 13.53 -4.68
CA LYS A 51 41.10 12.20 -4.87
C LYS A 51 42.07 11.13 -4.37
N CYS A 52 41.53 10.01 -3.92
CA CYS A 52 42.36 8.88 -3.51
C CYS A 52 43.32 8.45 -4.63
N PRO A 53 44.64 8.43 -4.39
CA PRO A 53 45.63 8.02 -5.39
C PRO A 53 45.76 6.50 -5.49
N VAL A 54 45.13 5.77 -4.58
CA VAL A 54 45.16 4.30 -4.54
C VAL A 54 44.31 3.75 -5.69
N ASN A 55 44.89 2.83 -6.44
CA ASN A 55 44.17 2.01 -7.41
C ASN A 55 44.04 0.59 -6.86
N SER A 56 42.90 -0.03 -7.06
CA SER A 56 42.74 -1.48 -6.89
C SER A 56 43.25 -2.18 -8.15
N TYR A 57 43.91 -3.32 -7.92
CA TYR A 57 44.38 -4.23 -8.95
C TYR A 57 43.44 -5.44 -9.11
N ASP A 58 42.30 -5.41 -8.44
CA ASP A 58 41.25 -6.40 -8.54
C ASP A 58 40.22 -5.96 -9.59
N GLU A 59 39.58 -6.94 -10.23
CA GLU A 59 38.49 -6.69 -11.15
C GLU A 59 37.25 -6.19 -10.39
N LEU A 60 36.65 -5.08 -10.85
CA LEU A 60 35.42 -4.56 -10.27
C LEU A 60 34.22 -5.03 -11.09
N THR A 61 33.38 -5.86 -10.49
CA THR A 61 32.23 -6.47 -11.15
C THR A 61 30.91 -5.79 -10.78
N CYS A 62 29.92 -5.82 -11.69
CA CYS A 62 28.53 -5.52 -11.32
C CYS A 62 28.07 -6.49 -10.23
N HIS A 63 26.97 -6.16 -9.55
CA HIS A 63 26.32 -7.08 -8.62
C HIS A 63 25.92 -8.43 -9.27
N CYS A 64 25.75 -8.43 -10.59
CA CYS A 64 25.43 -9.60 -11.39
C CYS A 64 26.62 -10.46 -11.84
N GLY A 65 27.87 -10.00 -11.67
CA GLY A 65 29.08 -10.63 -12.22
C GLY A 65 29.28 -10.54 -13.75
N GLN A 66 28.26 -10.15 -14.52
CA GLN A 66 28.30 -10.15 -16.00
C GLN A 66 29.11 -9.00 -16.61
N THR A 67 29.24 -7.88 -15.91
CA THR A 67 29.97 -6.70 -16.39
C THR A 67 31.16 -6.48 -15.49
N ILE A 68 32.36 -6.44 -16.07
CA ILE A 68 33.64 -6.41 -15.37
C ILE A 68 34.43 -5.20 -15.84
N LEU A 69 34.88 -4.37 -14.90
CA LEU A 69 35.89 -3.35 -15.12
C LEU A 69 37.26 -3.94 -14.80
N GLN A 70 38.18 -3.80 -15.75
CA GLN A 70 39.53 -4.32 -15.65
C GLN A 70 40.44 -3.33 -14.87
N PRO A 71 41.42 -3.84 -14.11
CA PRO A 71 42.47 -3.02 -13.48
C PRO A 71 43.26 -2.16 -14.49
N PRO A 72 43.80 -0.99 -14.08
CA PRO A 72 43.77 -0.40 -12.73
C PRO A 72 42.49 0.42 -12.47
N ILE A 73 41.85 0.18 -11.33
CA ILE A 73 40.57 0.82 -10.96
C ILE A 73 40.80 1.81 -9.84
N ALA A 74 40.49 3.09 -10.08
CA ALA A 74 40.64 4.13 -9.08
C ALA A 74 39.76 3.84 -7.85
N CYS A 75 40.33 4.01 -6.65
CA CYS A 75 39.58 3.79 -5.41
C CYS A 75 38.35 4.72 -5.33
N GLY A 76 37.19 4.13 -5.00
CA GLY A 76 35.90 4.83 -4.99
C GLY A 76 35.16 4.81 -6.33
N THR A 77 35.66 4.10 -7.34
CA THR A 77 34.91 3.83 -8.58
C THR A 77 33.69 2.98 -8.25
N GLN A 78 32.50 3.41 -8.69
CA GLN A 78 31.28 2.64 -8.53
C GLN A 78 31.25 1.45 -9.52
N PRO A 79 30.55 0.35 -9.19
CA PRO A 79 30.42 -0.78 -10.10
C PRO A 79 29.85 -0.35 -11.46
N PRO A 80 30.29 -0.99 -12.56
CA PRO A 80 29.89 -0.59 -13.91
C PRO A 80 28.39 -0.72 -14.14
N ALA A 81 27.85 0.17 -14.98
CA ALA A 81 26.47 0.08 -15.44
C ALA A 81 26.29 -1.20 -16.27
N CYS A 82 25.31 -2.02 -15.89
CA CYS A 82 25.08 -3.31 -16.50
C CYS A 82 23.69 -3.38 -17.14
N ASN A 83 23.67 -3.76 -18.43
CA ASN A 83 22.43 -3.88 -19.22
C ASN A 83 21.87 -5.31 -19.24
N TYR A 84 22.51 -6.26 -18.57
CA TYR A 84 21.98 -7.62 -18.42
C TYR A 84 20.79 -7.62 -17.47
N LYS A 85 19.92 -8.63 -17.61
CA LYS A 85 18.78 -8.83 -16.71
C LYS A 85 19.26 -9.00 -15.27
N CYS A 86 18.51 -8.46 -14.32
CA CYS A 86 18.82 -8.65 -12.91
C CYS A 86 18.82 -10.14 -12.55
N ASN A 87 19.85 -10.59 -11.83
CA ASN A 87 20.05 -11.97 -11.39
C ASN A 87 19.62 -12.20 -9.92
N ARG A 88 18.90 -11.24 -9.33
CA ARG A 88 18.43 -11.37 -7.94
C ARG A 88 17.22 -12.29 -7.88
N THR A 89 16.94 -12.81 -6.68
CA THR A 89 15.73 -13.62 -6.47
C THR A 89 14.50 -12.71 -6.47
N HIS A 90 13.54 -13.02 -7.34
CA HIS A 90 12.29 -12.27 -7.44
C HIS A 90 11.12 -13.14 -7.01
N THR A 91 10.19 -12.56 -6.26
CA THR A 91 8.97 -13.25 -5.81
C THR A 91 7.83 -13.17 -6.83
N CYS A 92 8.08 -12.62 -8.02
CA CYS A 92 7.08 -12.47 -9.06
C CYS A 92 7.07 -13.68 -10.00
N ASP A 93 5.88 -14.14 -10.38
CA ASP A 93 5.66 -15.31 -11.24
C ASP A 93 5.84 -14.99 -12.74
N HIS A 94 6.74 -14.06 -13.08
CA HIS A 94 6.99 -13.67 -14.46
C HIS A 94 8.48 -13.39 -14.69
N PRO A 95 8.93 -13.38 -15.95
CA PRO A 95 10.31 -13.06 -16.28
C PRO A 95 10.74 -11.71 -15.73
N VAL A 96 12.04 -11.55 -15.50
CA VAL A 96 12.64 -10.29 -15.07
C VAL A 96 12.86 -9.39 -16.27
N TYR A 97 12.36 -8.16 -16.19
CA TYR A 97 12.41 -7.19 -17.29
C TYR A 97 13.18 -5.90 -16.96
N HIS A 98 13.75 -5.79 -15.76
CA HIS A 98 14.67 -4.70 -15.43
C HIS A 98 16.13 -5.15 -15.57
N SER A 99 16.99 -4.18 -15.87
CA SER A 99 18.43 -4.38 -15.94
C SER A 99 19.05 -4.49 -14.55
N CYS A 100 20.29 -4.96 -14.49
CA CYS A 100 21.07 -4.93 -13.26
C CYS A 100 21.25 -3.49 -12.77
N HIS A 101 21.22 -3.34 -11.45
CA HIS A 101 21.35 -2.06 -10.75
C HIS A 101 22.24 -2.26 -9.52
N ASN A 102 22.84 -1.17 -9.07
CA ASN A 102 23.77 -1.19 -7.93
C ASN A 102 23.03 -1.06 -6.58
N GLU A 103 21.80 -0.56 -6.57
CA GLU A 103 20.98 -0.40 -5.36
C GLU A 103 20.69 -1.74 -4.70
N SER A 104 20.51 -1.78 -3.38
CA SER A 104 20.27 -3.02 -2.62
C SER A 104 18.89 -3.63 -2.83
N GLU A 105 17.89 -2.82 -3.20
CA GLU A 105 16.52 -3.26 -3.44
C GLU A 105 16.19 -3.19 -4.93
N CYS A 106 15.45 -4.18 -5.43
CA CYS A 106 14.99 -4.19 -6.81
C CYS A 106 13.87 -3.18 -7.03
N PRO A 107 13.86 -2.47 -8.19
CA PRO A 107 12.79 -1.54 -8.50
C PRO A 107 11.42 -2.25 -8.54
N PRO A 108 10.33 -1.57 -8.13
CA PRO A 108 9.01 -2.17 -8.07
C PRO A 108 8.55 -2.64 -9.45
N CYS A 109 8.02 -3.85 -9.51
CA CYS A 109 7.60 -4.43 -10.77
C CYS A 109 6.30 -3.80 -11.30
N THR A 110 6.36 -3.20 -12.49
CA THR A 110 5.23 -2.59 -13.20
C THR A 110 4.56 -3.53 -14.20
N HIS A 111 5.02 -4.80 -14.29
CA HIS A 111 4.41 -5.77 -15.19
C HIS A 111 2.96 -6.02 -14.83
N LEU A 112 2.14 -6.03 -15.87
CA LEU A 112 0.72 -6.23 -15.77
C LEU A 112 0.42 -7.72 -15.68
N VAL A 113 -0.14 -8.14 -14.55
CA VAL A 113 -0.57 -9.51 -14.28
C VAL A 113 -2.07 -9.54 -13.97
N SER A 114 -2.67 -10.71 -14.12
CA SER A 114 -4.06 -10.95 -13.71
C SER A 114 -4.10 -11.31 -12.22
N LYS A 115 -4.82 -10.54 -11.41
CA LYS A 115 -5.00 -10.81 -9.97
C LYS A 115 -6.48 -10.76 -9.58
N MET A 116 -6.86 -11.61 -8.63
CA MET A 116 -8.21 -11.66 -8.05
C MET A 116 -8.44 -10.47 -7.09
N CYS A 117 -9.67 -9.93 -7.00
CA CYS A 117 -9.98 -8.95 -5.93
C CYS A 117 -9.73 -9.58 -4.56
N VAL A 118 -9.36 -8.77 -3.57
CA VAL A 118 -9.36 -9.17 -2.15
C VAL A 118 -10.73 -9.72 -1.71
N GLY A 119 -11.80 -9.18 -2.29
CA GLY A 119 -13.18 -9.63 -2.04
C GLY A 119 -13.63 -10.80 -2.92
N GLU A 120 -12.75 -11.38 -3.74
CA GLU A 120 -13.04 -12.51 -4.65
C GLU A 120 -14.19 -12.27 -5.65
N HIS A 121 -14.50 -11.01 -5.96
CA HIS A 121 -15.61 -10.69 -6.88
C HIS A 121 -15.29 -10.94 -8.34
N THR A 122 -14.10 -10.53 -8.77
CA THR A 122 -13.71 -10.51 -10.19
C THR A 122 -12.20 -10.64 -10.34
N LEU A 123 -11.78 -11.34 -11.39
CA LEU A 123 -10.39 -11.33 -11.85
C LEU A 123 -10.11 -10.03 -12.61
N ARG A 124 -9.15 -9.23 -12.12
CA ARG A 124 -8.70 -8.02 -12.81
C ARG A 124 -7.45 -8.31 -13.61
N ASN A 125 -7.57 -8.13 -14.92
CA ASN A 125 -6.45 -8.11 -15.84
C ASN A 125 -5.86 -6.69 -15.83
N SER A 126 -4.54 -6.57 -16.01
CA SER A 126 -3.81 -5.30 -15.95
C SER A 126 -3.57 -4.73 -14.55
N VAL A 127 -3.23 -5.59 -13.59
CA VAL A 127 -2.77 -5.15 -12.27
C VAL A 127 -1.23 -5.17 -12.24
N PRO A 128 -0.57 -4.08 -11.81
CA PRO A 128 0.88 -4.09 -11.61
C PRO A 128 1.31 -5.16 -10.59
N CYS A 129 2.34 -5.94 -10.91
CA CYS A 129 2.75 -7.08 -10.09
C CYS A 129 3.12 -6.69 -8.64
N HIS A 130 3.73 -5.52 -8.44
CA HIS A 130 4.05 -5.01 -7.09
C HIS A 130 2.81 -4.85 -6.19
N LEU A 131 1.62 -4.66 -6.77
CA LEU A 131 0.39 -4.45 -6.02
C LEU A 131 -0.18 -5.80 -5.57
N LYS A 132 -0.05 -6.13 -4.28
CA LYS A 132 -0.51 -7.41 -3.71
C LYS A 132 -2.03 -7.48 -3.58
N GLU A 133 -2.66 -6.39 -3.16
CA GLU A 133 -4.09 -6.32 -2.90
C GLU A 133 -4.80 -5.42 -3.92
N VAL A 134 -5.84 -5.94 -4.56
CA VAL A 134 -6.61 -5.24 -5.58
C VAL A 134 -8.05 -5.12 -5.13
N LEU A 135 -8.60 -3.91 -5.24
CA LEU A 135 -10.01 -3.61 -4.95
C LEU A 135 -10.75 -3.37 -6.27
N CYS A 136 -11.81 -4.13 -6.53
CA CYS A 136 -12.51 -4.12 -7.80
C CYS A 136 -13.60 -3.03 -7.89
N GLY A 137 -13.97 -2.43 -6.75
CA GLY A 137 -15.04 -1.43 -6.62
C GLY A 137 -16.46 -2.00 -6.64
N GLN A 138 -16.65 -3.29 -6.92
CA GLN A 138 -17.97 -3.94 -6.88
C GLN A 138 -18.51 -4.03 -5.44
N PRO A 139 -19.84 -4.08 -5.23
CA PRO A 139 -20.41 -4.27 -3.91
C PRO A 139 -19.92 -5.61 -3.31
N CYS A 140 -19.54 -5.57 -2.04
CA CYS A 140 -18.90 -6.70 -1.37
C CYS A 140 -19.78 -7.94 -1.31
N GLY A 141 -21.09 -7.79 -1.07
CA GLY A 141 -22.07 -8.88 -1.12
C GLY A 141 -21.94 -9.93 -0.01
N LYS A 142 -20.87 -9.92 0.79
CA LYS A 142 -20.64 -10.88 1.88
C LYS A 142 -21.77 -10.79 2.93
N PRO A 143 -22.29 -11.92 3.43
CA PRO A 143 -23.34 -11.93 4.45
C PRO A 143 -22.81 -11.31 5.75
N LEU A 144 -23.58 -10.40 6.32
CA LEU A 144 -23.27 -9.78 7.61
C LEU A 144 -23.65 -10.72 8.77
N PRO A 145 -23.06 -10.56 9.97
CA PRO A 145 -23.35 -11.39 11.14
C PRO A 145 -24.82 -11.37 11.59
N CYS A 146 -25.62 -10.41 11.11
CA CYS A 146 -27.07 -10.40 11.34
C CYS A 146 -27.85 -11.46 10.54
N GLY A 147 -27.24 -12.18 9.59
CA GLY A 147 -27.87 -13.25 8.81
C GLY A 147 -28.85 -12.82 7.73
N VAL A 148 -29.43 -11.60 7.82
CA VAL A 148 -30.45 -11.08 6.89
C VAL A 148 -29.87 -10.14 5.83
N HIS A 149 -28.77 -9.45 6.15
CA HIS A 149 -28.21 -8.40 5.30
C HIS A 149 -26.86 -8.79 4.70
N THR A 150 -26.55 -8.21 3.54
CA THR A 150 -25.26 -8.34 2.86
C THR A 150 -24.50 -7.03 2.89
N CYS A 151 -23.17 -7.09 2.81
CA CYS A 151 -22.33 -5.90 2.80
C CYS A 151 -22.54 -5.10 1.49
N GLN A 152 -23.09 -3.90 1.61
CA GLN A 152 -23.33 -2.98 0.48
C GLN A 152 -22.15 -2.05 0.19
N ARG A 153 -21.05 -2.16 0.94
CA ARG A 153 -19.82 -1.38 0.72
C ARG A 153 -19.10 -1.90 -0.53
N ALA A 154 -18.33 -1.04 -1.20
CA ALA A 154 -17.43 -1.48 -2.28
C ALA A 154 -16.41 -2.53 -1.78
N CYS A 155 -15.81 -3.32 -2.69
CA CYS A 155 -14.74 -4.31 -2.38
C CYS A 155 -13.74 -3.59 -1.47
N HIS A 156 -13.58 -4.11 -0.26
CA HIS A 156 -12.73 -3.55 0.77
C HIS A 156 -11.92 -4.69 1.38
N SER A 157 -10.72 -4.35 1.87
CA SER A 157 -9.95 -5.26 2.71
C SER A 157 -10.51 -5.24 4.14
N GLY A 158 -10.42 -6.37 4.86
CA GLY A 158 -10.86 -6.49 6.25
C GLY A 158 -12.34 -6.86 6.45
N PRO A 159 -12.82 -6.90 7.70
CA PRO A 159 -14.16 -7.37 8.05
C PRO A 159 -15.25 -6.37 7.58
N CYS A 160 -16.34 -6.90 7.02
CA CYS A 160 -17.46 -6.08 6.55
C CYS A 160 -18.16 -5.31 7.68
N GLN A 161 -18.16 -5.91 8.88
CA GLN A 161 -18.74 -5.37 10.09
C GLN A 161 -17.79 -5.64 11.25
N LEU A 162 -17.48 -4.60 12.02
CA LEU A 162 -16.69 -4.73 13.24
C LEU A 162 -17.55 -5.44 14.30
N VAL A 163 -16.91 -6.28 15.12
CA VAL A 163 -17.56 -7.13 16.13
C VAL A 163 -18.45 -6.33 17.09
N ASP A 164 -18.12 -5.06 17.33
CA ASP A 164 -18.83 -4.18 18.27
C ASP A 164 -19.96 -3.33 17.64
N GLN A 165 -20.09 -3.35 16.31
CA GLN A 165 -21.07 -2.51 15.61
C GLN A 165 -22.30 -3.33 15.25
N LYS A 166 -23.51 -2.83 15.55
CA LYS A 166 -24.77 -3.40 15.07
C LYS A 166 -24.99 -3.04 13.60
N CYS A 167 -25.71 -3.89 12.86
CA CYS A 167 -25.99 -3.62 11.46
C CYS A 167 -26.93 -2.42 11.37
N THR A 168 -26.54 -1.37 10.65
CA THR A 168 -27.35 -0.14 10.49
C THR A 168 -28.18 -0.15 9.21
N GLN A 169 -28.16 -1.25 8.46
CA GLN A 169 -28.93 -1.38 7.23
C GLN A 169 -30.43 -1.47 7.50
N ARG A 170 -31.22 -0.96 6.55
CA ARG A 170 -32.69 -1.02 6.58
C ARG A 170 -33.14 -2.42 6.20
N CYS A 171 -34.00 -3.00 7.03
CA CYS A 171 -34.57 -4.32 6.81
C CYS A 171 -35.41 -4.37 5.52
N THR A 172 -35.03 -5.28 4.61
CA THR A 172 -35.68 -5.49 3.31
C THR A 172 -36.76 -6.57 3.34
N ILE A 173 -37.03 -7.19 4.50
CA ILE A 173 -38.08 -8.20 4.66
C ILE A 173 -39.43 -7.55 4.36
N LYS A 174 -40.22 -8.18 3.48
CA LYS A 174 -41.56 -7.72 3.09
C LYS A 174 -42.57 -8.02 4.20
N ARG A 175 -43.37 -7.03 4.57
CA ARG A 175 -44.48 -7.19 5.51
C ARG A 175 -45.57 -8.05 4.88
N ARG A 176 -46.16 -8.98 5.64
CA ARG A 176 -47.26 -9.83 5.14
C ARG A 176 -48.51 -9.02 4.77
N GLU A 177 -48.85 -8.00 5.57
CA GLU A 177 -50.07 -7.21 5.39
C GLU A 177 -50.09 -6.35 4.12
N CYS A 178 -48.94 -5.80 3.73
CA CYS A 178 -48.89 -4.81 2.65
C CYS A 178 -47.82 -5.07 1.60
N GLY A 179 -47.02 -6.14 1.74
CA GLY A 179 -45.95 -6.50 0.79
C GLY A 179 -44.76 -5.53 0.73
N HIS A 180 -44.81 -4.41 1.47
CA HIS A 180 -43.76 -3.38 1.50
C HIS A 180 -42.58 -3.77 2.40
N PRO A 181 -41.35 -3.28 2.12
CA PRO A 181 -40.18 -3.54 2.96
C PRO A 181 -40.36 -2.98 4.38
N CYS A 182 -39.84 -3.69 5.37
CA CYS A 182 -39.92 -3.28 6.78
C CYS A 182 -39.32 -1.88 7.01
N ASN A 183 -38.19 -1.56 6.37
CA ASN A 183 -37.46 -0.29 6.43
C ASN A 183 -36.97 0.14 7.83
N ALA A 184 -37.17 -0.69 8.86
CA ALA A 184 -36.59 -0.52 10.19
C ALA A 184 -35.07 -0.79 10.18
N ILE A 185 -34.34 -0.25 11.15
CA ILE A 185 -32.92 -0.60 11.36
C ILE A 185 -32.83 -2.12 11.60
N CYS A 186 -31.74 -2.75 11.14
CA CYS A 186 -31.53 -4.17 11.31
C CYS A 186 -31.72 -4.60 12.77
N HIS A 187 -32.57 -5.61 12.94
CA HIS A 187 -32.93 -6.23 14.20
C HIS A 187 -32.40 -7.68 14.28
N GLY A 188 -31.38 -8.01 13.48
CA GLY A 188 -30.76 -9.33 13.49
C GLY A 188 -31.75 -10.45 13.21
N TYR A 189 -31.85 -11.38 14.16
CA TYR A 189 -32.76 -12.54 14.14
C TYR A 189 -34.10 -12.28 14.81
N GLU A 190 -34.32 -11.09 15.39
CA GLU A 190 -35.60 -10.77 16.00
C GLU A 190 -36.70 -10.63 14.92
N PRO A 191 -37.96 -10.94 15.24
CA PRO A 191 -39.05 -10.69 14.30
C PRO A 191 -39.14 -9.19 13.96
N CYS A 192 -39.52 -8.88 12.72
CA CYS A 192 -39.70 -7.50 12.28
C CYS A 192 -40.66 -6.74 13.21
N PRO A 193 -40.33 -5.51 13.65
CA PRO A 193 -41.11 -4.80 14.65
C PRO A 193 -42.53 -4.48 14.15
N VAL A 194 -43.48 -5.28 14.63
CA VAL A 194 -44.91 -5.29 14.32
C VAL A 194 -45.60 -3.97 14.67
N LYS A 195 -45.02 -3.21 15.62
CA LYS A 195 -45.58 -1.94 16.14
C LYS A 195 -45.40 -0.74 15.21
N THR A 196 -44.62 -0.85 14.14
CA THR A 196 -44.39 0.27 13.22
C THR A 196 -45.40 0.23 12.09
N THR A 197 -46.24 1.26 11.95
CA THR A 197 -47.11 1.44 10.77
C THR A 197 -46.26 1.52 9.50
N CYS A 198 -46.71 0.91 8.41
CA CYS A 198 -46.02 0.99 7.13
C CYS A 198 -45.93 2.46 6.66
N ARG A 199 -44.71 3.00 6.54
CA ARG A 199 -44.46 4.38 6.04
C ARG A 199 -44.11 4.43 4.56
N GLU A 200 -44.38 3.36 3.82
CA GLU A 200 -44.15 3.31 2.38
C GLU A 200 -45.18 4.18 1.64
N THR A 201 -44.70 4.98 0.69
CA THR A 201 -45.54 5.80 -0.21
C THR A 201 -46.02 4.98 -1.40
N ILE A 202 -47.34 4.84 -1.55
CA ILE A 202 -48.00 4.15 -2.65
C ILE A 202 -48.77 5.13 -3.53
N LYS A 203 -48.86 4.83 -4.82
CA LYS A 203 -49.64 5.61 -5.78
C LYS A 203 -51.10 5.14 -5.77
N SER A 204 -51.98 5.94 -5.18
CA SER A 204 -53.42 5.67 -5.23
C SER A 204 -54.05 6.35 -6.45
N ARG A 205 -54.72 5.55 -7.27
CA ARG A 205 -55.44 6.01 -8.47
C ARG A 205 -56.92 6.20 -8.12
N CYS A 206 -57.46 7.35 -8.49
CA CYS A 206 -58.89 7.64 -8.34
C CYS A 206 -59.73 6.62 -9.14
N PRO A 207 -60.92 6.20 -8.68
CA PRO A 207 -61.81 5.30 -9.42
C PRO A 207 -62.14 5.77 -10.85
N CYS A 208 -62.13 7.09 -11.10
CA CYS A 208 -62.33 7.65 -12.44
C CYS A 208 -61.07 7.62 -13.34
N GLY A 209 -59.94 7.09 -12.85
CA GLY A 209 -58.68 6.90 -13.59
C GLY A 209 -57.85 8.16 -13.85
N ARG A 210 -58.43 9.36 -13.66
CA ARG A 210 -57.84 10.65 -14.07
C ARG A 210 -56.87 11.29 -13.07
N LEU A 211 -56.81 10.80 -11.83
CA LEU A 211 -55.96 11.37 -10.78
C LEU A 211 -55.13 10.27 -10.13
N VAL A 212 -53.83 10.53 -9.94
CA VAL A 212 -52.92 9.69 -9.16
C VAL A 212 -52.33 10.55 -8.06
N LYS A 213 -52.49 10.12 -6.80
CA LYS A 213 -51.92 10.80 -5.62
C LYS A 213 -51.01 9.85 -4.88
N ASP A 214 -49.89 10.37 -4.39
CA ASP A 214 -49.00 9.64 -3.49
C ASP A 214 -49.61 9.66 -2.08
N ILE A 215 -49.92 8.49 -1.53
CA ILE A 215 -50.45 8.31 -0.17
C ILE A 215 -49.55 7.36 0.62
N VAL A 216 -49.51 7.50 1.94
CA VAL A 216 -48.74 6.60 2.82
C VAL A 216 -49.59 5.38 3.15
N CYS A 217 -49.03 4.17 3.06
CA CYS A 217 -49.75 2.91 3.26
C CYS A 217 -50.40 2.80 4.65
N ASN A 218 -49.68 3.16 5.72
CA ASN A 218 -50.14 3.17 7.11
C ASN A 218 -50.73 1.85 7.65
N ALA A 219 -50.54 0.72 6.95
CA ALA A 219 -50.97 -0.61 7.40
C ALA A 219 -50.28 -0.98 8.72
N LYS A 220 -51.07 -1.45 9.69
CA LYS A 220 -50.61 -2.02 10.97
C LYS A 220 -50.58 -3.53 10.83
N SER A 221 -49.55 -4.17 11.36
CA SER A 221 -49.54 -5.63 11.50
C SER A 221 -50.29 -6.02 12.78
N ASN A 222 -51.32 -6.86 12.64
CA ASN A 222 -52.06 -7.42 13.79
C ASN A 222 -51.25 -8.57 14.41
N GLU A 223 -51.10 -8.57 15.73
CA GLU A 223 -50.67 -9.75 16.49
C GLU A 223 -51.91 -10.55 16.91
N SER A 224 -52.06 -11.77 16.36
CA SER A 224 -52.91 -12.91 16.77
C SER A 224 -52.86 -13.92 15.61
N ASN A 225 -52.72 -15.24 15.72
CA ASN A 225 -52.65 -16.18 16.83
C ASN A 225 -52.08 -17.52 16.28
N GLU A 226 -51.77 -18.47 17.16
CA GLU A 226 -51.34 -19.84 16.86
C GLU A 226 -52.22 -20.59 15.83
N GLY A 227 -51.55 -21.48 15.07
CA GLY A 227 -52.03 -22.79 14.61
C GLY A 227 -53.38 -22.90 13.91
N ARG A 228 -53.34 -23.26 12.62
CA ARG A 228 -54.24 -24.28 12.06
C ARG A 228 -53.65 -24.89 10.81
N ASP A 229 -53.53 -26.21 10.88
CA ASP A 229 -53.21 -27.15 9.83
C ASP A 229 -54.12 -26.99 8.62
N ASP A 230 -53.54 -27.20 7.43
CA ASP A 230 -54.24 -27.89 6.34
C ASP A 230 -53.27 -28.94 5.79
N ASN A 231 -53.47 -30.16 6.27
CA ASN A 231 -53.03 -31.39 5.65
C ASN A 231 -53.89 -31.60 4.41
N ASP A 232 -53.30 -31.63 3.21
CA ASP A 232 -53.92 -32.33 2.08
C ASP A 232 -52.90 -33.23 1.40
N LEU A 233 -53.24 -34.51 1.50
CA LEU A 233 -52.64 -35.66 0.85
C LEU A 233 -52.96 -35.61 -0.64
N THR A 234 -51.94 -35.78 -1.48
CA THR A 234 -52.08 -36.68 -2.63
C THR A 234 -50.80 -37.47 -2.82
N GLN A 235 -50.82 -38.69 -2.25
CA GLN A 235 -50.16 -39.86 -2.85
C GLN A 235 -50.76 -40.11 -4.23
N SER A 236 -49.94 -40.53 -5.20
CA SER A 236 -50.32 -41.47 -6.24
C SER A 236 -49.05 -42.03 -6.91
N LEU A 237 -48.77 -43.28 -6.56
CA LEU A 237 -48.22 -44.39 -7.36
C LEU A 237 -47.06 -44.14 -8.33
#